data_AF-A0AAN0JXD2-F1
#
_entry.id   AF-A0AAN0JXD2-F1
#
_cell.length_a   1.000
_cell.length_b   1.000
_cell.length_c   1.000
_cell.angle_alpha   90.00
_cell.angle_beta   90.00
_cell.angle_gamma   90.00
#
_symmetry.space_group_name_H-M   'P 1'
#
loop_
_entity.id
_entity.type
_entity.pdbx_description
1 polymer ?
#
loop_
_entity_poly.entity_id
_entity_poly.type
_entity_poly.pdbx_seq_one_letter_code
_entity_poly.pdbx_strand_id
1 'polypeptide(L)'
;MPTAPTGVPTSLSLLQPINNLTWNEVDCSRRNGLITGYTVMISNSSITYNLTSTERYIILNDLVFDTVYIISVAAVNSAGRGPFSDPIALLLHPSQSSVYLSDISQTYISTSTSNNGVIILGVLGGVWLILLTITFIYFIYYFLRLQISFAARQAKTDEDIAMQVCTPYDLHKTELPSEENEGAYEECEAPPDAVTDDSIYDL
;
A
#
# COMPACT_ATOMS: atom_id res chain seq x y z
N MET A 1 -41.85 -7.05 4.21
CA MET A 1 -40.38 -6.97 4.21
C MET A 1 -39.84 -8.07 3.31
N PRO A 2 -38.77 -7.83 2.52
CA PRO A 2 -38.09 -8.90 1.80
C PRO A 2 -37.61 -9.97 2.79
N THR A 3 -37.54 -11.22 2.37
CA THR A 3 -36.90 -12.30 3.12
C THR A 3 -35.56 -12.64 2.49
N ALA A 4 -34.66 -13.28 3.23
CA ALA A 4 -33.38 -13.70 2.67
C ALA A 4 -33.59 -14.64 1.45
N PRO A 5 -32.63 -14.69 0.51
CA PRO A 5 -32.70 -15.61 -0.62
C PRO A 5 -32.80 -17.06 -0.13
N THR A 6 -33.64 -17.86 -0.78
CA THR A 6 -33.79 -19.30 -0.47
C THR A 6 -33.09 -20.19 -1.49
N GLY A 7 -32.74 -19.63 -2.65
CA GLY A 7 -31.99 -20.32 -3.69
C GLY A 7 -30.50 -20.07 -3.55
N VAL A 8 -29.73 -20.90 -4.26
CA VAL A 8 -28.27 -20.84 -4.31
C VAL A 8 -27.80 -20.38 -5.68
N PRO A 9 -26.64 -19.71 -5.78
CA PRO A 9 -25.95 -19.52 -7.05
C PRO A 9 -25.64 -20.87 -7.71
N THR A 10 -25.70 -20.93 -9.03
CA THR A 10 -25.50 -22.18 -9.79
C THR A 10 -24.31 -22.06 -10.75
N SER A 11 -23.88 -23.17 -11.36
CA SER A 11 -22.84 -23.17 -12.41
C SER A 11 -21.52 -22.53 -11.97
N LEU A 12 -21.03 -22.89 -10.78
CA LEU A 12 -19.72 -22.41 -10.30
C LEU A 12 -18.62 -22.96 -11.22
N SER A 13 -17.78 -22.08 -11.75
CA SER A 13 -16.65 -22.44 -12.60
C SER A 13 -15.44 -21.56 -12.34
N LEU A 14 -14.25 -22.14 -12.39
CA LEU A 14 -12.99 -21.41 -12.24
C LEU A 14 -12.29 -21.27 -13.59
N LEU A 15 -11.89 -20.03 -13.93
CA LEU A 15 -11.08 -19.73 -15.09
C LEU A 15 -9.63 -19.46 -14.68
N GLN A 16 -8.72 -20.30 -15.17
CA GLN A 16 -7.27 -20.16 -15.02
C GLN A 16 -6.65 -19.39 -16.20
N PRO A 17 -5.45 -18.79 -16.07
CA PRO A 17 -4.56 -18.80 -14.89
C PRO A 17 -4.88 -17.71 -13.86
N ILE A 18 -5.83 -16.82 -14.15
CA ILE A 18 -6.17 -15.68 -13.28
C ILE A 18 -7.03 -16.05 -12.06
N ASN A 19 -7.33 -17.34 -11.85
CA ASN A 19 -8.17 -17.85 -10.76
C ASN A 19 -9.50 -17.09 -10.59
N ASN A 20 -10.16 -16.79 -11.72
CA ASN A 20 -11.43 -16.09 -11.74
C ASN A 20 -12.58 -17.07 -11.52
N LEU A 21 -13.19 -17.04 -10.34
CA LEU A 21 -14.34 -17.86 -9.99
C LEU A 21 -15.61 -17.14 -10.44
N THR A 22 -16.43 -17.79 -11.26
CA THR A 22 -17.69 -17.25 -11.80
C THR A 22 -18.86 -18.13 -11.41
N TRP A 23 -20.06 -17.55 -11.32
CA TRP A 23 -21.30 -18.28 -11.07
C TRP A 23 -22.50 -17.60 -11.74
N ASN A 24 -23.60 -18.34 -11.85
CA ASN A 24 -24.88 -17.83 -12.32
C ASN A 24 -25.72 -17.27 -11.17
N GLU A 25 -26.60 -16.36 -11.55
CA GLU A 25 -27.58 -15.74 -10.65
C GLU A 25 -28.55 -16.79 -10.07
N VAL A 26 -29.10 -16.50 -8.89
CA VAL A 26 -30.12 -17.35 -8.27
C VAL A 26 -31.42 -17.29 -9.11
N ASP A 27 -32.19 -18.38 -9.15
CA ASP A 27 -33.51 -18.38 -9.78
C ASP A 27 -34.41 -17.27 -9.22
N CYS A 28 -35.08 -16.52 -10.11
CA CYS A 28 -35.90 -15.36 -9.74
C CYS A 28 -36.94 -15.67 -8.65
N SER A 29 -37.55 -16.86 -8.70
CA SER A 29 -38.56 -17.33 -7.74
C SER A 29 -38.00 -17.55 -6.33
N ARG A 30 -36.68 -17.65 -6.18
CA ARG A 30 -35.99 -17.96 -4.92
C ARG A 30 -35.10 -16.82 -4.40
N ARG A 31 -35.03 -15.68 -5.09
CA ARG A 31 -34.26 -14.50 -4.65
C ARG A 31 -34.90 -13.75 -3.50
N ASN A 32 -36.24 -13.80 -3.40
CA ASN A 32 -37.03 -13.09 -2.40
C ASN A 32 -36.73 -11.58 -2.30
N GLY A 33 -36.28 -10.97 -3.41
CA GLY A 33 -35.83 -9.58 -3.49
C GLY A 33 -34.75 -9.40 -4.54
N LEU A 34 -34.21 -8.19 -4.65
CA LEU A 34 -33.04 -7.91 -5.49
C LEU A 34 -31.78 -8.44 -4.80
N ILE A 35 -30.95 -9.20 -5.53
CA ILE A 35 -29.64 -9.61 -5.03
C ILE A 35 -28.71 -8.40 -5.07
N THR A 36 -28.12 -8.10 -3.91
CA THR A 36 -27.21 -6.96 -3.71
C THR A 36 -25.75 -7.39 -3.66
N GLY A 37 -25.49 -8.70 -3.58
CA GLY A 37 -24.14 -9.24 -3.65
C GLY A 37 -24.08 -10.73 -3.30
N TYR A 38 -22.86 -11.21 -3.11
CA TYR A 38 -22.53 -12.61 -2.90
C TYR A 38 -21.48 -12.74 -1.80
N THR A 39 -21.58 -13.81 -1.02
CA THR A 39 -20.57 -14.23 -0.06
C THR A 39 -19.94 -15.53 -0.55
N VAL A 40 -18.63 -15.56 -0.70
CA VAL A 40 -17.85 -16.72 -1.12
C VAL A 40 -17.13 -17.26 0.12
N MET A 41 -17.50 -18.46 0.57
CA MET A 41 -16.81 -19.15 1.66
C MET A 41 -15.72 -20.03 1.08
N ILE A 42 -14.50 -19.84 1.57
CA ILE A 42 -13.31 -20.59 1.16
C ILE A 42 -12.76 -21.27 2.41
N SER A 43 -12.59 -22.58 2.34
CA SER A 43 -12.09 -23.39 3.45
C SER A 43 -11.05 -24.38 2.98
N ASN A 44 -10.07 -24.69 3.82
CA ASN A 44 -9.16 -25.82 3.65
C ASN A 44 -9.10 -26.62 4.96
N SER A 45 -8.08 -27.45 5.14
CA SER A 45 -7.89 -28.24 6.38
C SER A 45 -7.69 -27.42 7.65
N SER A 46 -7.27 -26.15 7.53
CA SER A 46 -6.76 -25.34 8.65
C SER A 46 -7.49 -24.02 8.85
N ILE A 47 -8.02 -23.43 7.77
CA ILE A 47 -8.64 -22.11 7.78
C ILE A 47 -9.98 -22.12 7.06
N THR A 48 -10.87 -21.22 7.47
CA THR A 48 -12.12 -20.89 6.76
C THR A 48 -12.31 -19.38 6.81
N TYR A 49 -12.52 -18.76 5.67
CA TYR A 49 -12.73 -17.33 5.55
C TYR A 49 -13.76 -17.01 4.46
N ASN A 50 -14.33 -15.81 4.53
CA ASN A 50 -15.35 -15.35 3.59
C ASN A 50 -14.83 -14.13 2.82
N LEU A 51 -15.09 -14.13 1.53
CA LEU A 51 -14.94 -12.96 0.66
C LEU A 51 -16.33 -12.50 0.22
N THR A 52 -16.44 -11.23 -0.16
CA THR A 52 -17.67 -10.65 -0.69
C THR A 52 -17.44 -10.11 -2.09
N SER A 53 -18.46 -10.22 -2.94
CA SER A 53 -18.46 -9.64 -4.28
C SER A 53 -19.86 -9.10 -4.60
N THR A 54 -19.95 -7.94 -5.24
CA THR A 54 -21.21 -7.43 -5.79
C THR A 54 -21.50 -8.01 -7.16
N GLU A 55 -20.47 -8.58 -7.80
CA GLU A 55 -20.55 -9.17 -9.13
C GLU A 55 -20.77 -10.68 -9.07
N ARG A 56 -21.06 -11.27 -10.22
CA ARG A 56 -21.18 -12.73 -10.42
C ARG A 56 -19.84 -13.44 -10.63
N TYR A 57 -18.76 -12.79 -10.19
CA TYR A 57 -17.42 -13.32 -10.21
C TYR A 57 -16.55 -12.77 -9.09
N ILE A 58 -15.45 -13.45 -8.79
CA ILE A 58 -14.40 -12.97 -7.90
C ILE A 58 -13.05 -13.54 -8.34
N ILE A 59 -11.99 -12.74 -8.22
CA ILE A 59 -10.61 -13.20 -8.42
C ILE A 59 -10.08 -13.72 -7.09
N LEU A 60 -9.69 -14.98 -7.06
CA LEU A 60 -9.12 -15.62 -5.87
C LEU A 60 -7.61 -15.41 -5.86
N ASN A 61 -7.18 -14.42 -5.07
CA ASN A 61 -5.76 -14.14 -4.82
C ASN A 61 -5.27 -14.88 -3.56
N ASP A 62 -3.95 -15.02 -3.45
CA ASP A 62 -3.26 -15.51 -2.24
C ASP A 62 -3.63 -16.93 -1.78
N LEU A 63 -4.13 -17.75 -2.71
CA LEU A 63 -4.29 -19.18 -2.49
C LEU A 63 -2.94 -19.88 -2.62
N VAL A 64 -2.67 -20.81 -1.72
CA VAL A 64 -1.42 -21.59 -1.71
C VAL A 64 -1.51 -22.71 -2.75
N PHE A 65 -0.45 -22.89 -3.52
CA PHE A 65 -0.35 -23.99 -4.48
C PHE A 65 -0.33 -25.36 -3.79
N ASP A 66 -0.71 -26.39 -4.53
CA ASP A 66 -0.80 -27.79 -4.07
C ASP A 66 -1.65 -27.98 -2.80
N THR A 67 -2.60 -27.07 -2.59
CA THR A 67 -3.55 -27.09 -1.48
C THR A 67 -4.97 -27.20 -2.02
N VAL A 68 -5.76 -28.11 -1.44
CA VAL A 68 -7.18 -28.29 -1.78
C VAL A 68 -8.03 -27.30 -0.98
N TYR A 69 -8.76 -26.47 -1.68
CA TYR A 69 -9.75 -25.55 -1.13
C TYR A 69 -11.17 -26.01 -1.48
N ILE A 70 -12.07 -25.91 -0.51
CA ILE A 70 -13.50 -26.16 -0.65
C ILE A 70 -14.19 -24.80 -0.68
N ILE A 71 -14.85 -24.49 -1.80
CA ILE A 71 -15.42 -23.18 -2.08
C ILE A 71 -16.91 -23.29 -2.30
N SER A 72 -17.69 -22.41 -1.67
CA SER A 72 -19.14 -22.33 -1.83
C SER A 72 -19.59 -20.87 -1.88
N VAL A 73 -20.69 -20.58 -2.59
CA VAL A 73 -21.18 -19.21 -2.79
C VAL A 73 -22.61 -19.07 -2.31
N ALA A 74 -22.93 -17.99 -1.61
CA ALA A 74 -24.28 -17.65 -1.17
C ALA A 74 -24.68 -16.26 -1.69
N ALA A 75 -25.93 -16.10 -2.11
CA ALA A 75 -26.47 -14.80 -2.51
C ALA A 75 -26.91 -13.99 -1.29
N VAL A 76 -26.85 -12.66 -1.41
CA VAL A 76 -27.22 -11.70 -0.36
C VAL A 76 -28.22 -10.70 -0.93
N ASN A 77 -29.27 -10.42 -0.19
CA ASN A 77 -30.19 -9.32 -0.46
C ASN A 77 -30.32 -8.40 0.76
N SER A 78 -31.20 -7.39 0.69
CA SER A 78 -31.43 -6.45 1.78
C SER A 78 -31.92 -7.07 3.10
N ALA A 79 -32.44 -8.30 3.06
CA ALA A 79 -32.90 -9.03 4.23
C ALA A 79 -31.84 -9.99 4.81
N GLY A 80 -30.78 -10.27 4.06
CA GLY A 80 -29.64 -11.06 4.54
C GLY A 80 -29.08 -12.04 3.52
N ARG A 81 -28.23 -12.95 4.01
CA ARG A 81 -27.56 -14.01 3.22
C ARG A 81 -28.46 -15.25 3.12
N GLY A 82 -28.54 -15.82 1.93
CA GLY A 82 -29.16 -17.11 1.69
C GLY A 82 -28.25 -18.30 2.06
N PRO A 83 -28.66 -19.52 1.66
CA PRO A 83 -27.83 -20.72 1.81
C PRO A 83 -26.62 -20.69 0.86
N PHE A 84 -25.57 -21.44 1.22
CA PHE A 84 -24.43 -21.69 0.34
C PHE A 84 -24.78 -22.75 -0.72
N SER A 85 -24.23 -22.58 -1.91
CA SER A 85 -24.26 -23.57 -2.98
C SER A 85 -23.56 -24.87 -2.59
N ASP A 86 -23.74 -25.91 -3.41
CA ASP A 86 -22.88 -27.08 -3.34
C ASP A 86 -21.41 -26.67 -3.50
N PRO A 87 -20.51 -27.23 -2.69
CA PRO A 87 -19.12 -26.82 -2.72
C PRO A 87 -18.39 -27.40 -3.93
N ILE A 88 -17.45 -26.63 -4.48
CA ILE A 88 -16.47 -27.11 -5.45
C ILE A 88 -15.11 -27.28 -4.78
N ALA A 89 -14.36 -28.30 -5.21
CA ALA A 89 -12.98 -28.50 -4.80
C ALA A 89 -12.04 -27.83 -5.81
N LEU A 90 -11.16 -26.98 -5.32
CA LEU A 90 -10.14 -26.29 -6.09
C LEU A 90 -8.76 -26.75 -5.63
N LEU A 91 -7.99 -27.32 -6.55
CA LEU A 91 -6.56 -27.56 -6.39
C LEU A 91 -5.82 -26.67 -7.39
N LEU A 92 -5.07 -25.69 -6.88
CA LEU A 92 -4.19 -24.89 -7.72
C LEU A 92 -2.86 -25.61 -7.85
N HIS A 93 -2.50 -25.95 -9.07
CA HIS A 93 -1.14 -26.35 -9.37
C HIS A 93 -0.33 -25.08 -9.65
N PRO A 94 0.95 -25.03 -9.24
CA PRO A 94 1.83 -24.01 -9.78
C PRO A 94 1.73 -24.14 -11.30
N SER A 95 1.34 -23.06 -11.97
CA SER A 95 1.44 -23.06 -13.43
C SER A 95 2.90 -23.41 -13.72
N GLN A 96 3.13 -24.53 -14.39
CA GLN A 96 4.40 -24.76 -15.09
C GLN A 96 4.47 -23.80 -16.27
N SER A 97 4.24 -22.51 -16.03
CA SER A 97 4.87 -21.47 -16.78
C SER A 97 6.31 -21.38 -16.30
N SER A 98 7.09 -22.45 -16.53
CA SER A 98 8.26 -22.15 -17.32
C SER A 98 7.67 -21.47 -18.54
N VAL A 99 7.91 -20.17 -18.70
CA VAL A 99 8.00 -19.64 -20.05
C VAL A 99 8.81 -20.70 -20.78
N TYR A 100 8.15 -21.47 -21.66
CA TYR A 100 8.86 -22.37 -22.54
C TYR A 100 9.68 -21.43 -23.44
N LEU A 101 10.84 -21.00 -22.94
CA LEU A 101 11.99 -20.71 -23.78
C LEU A 101 12.51 -22.01 -24.44
N SER A 102 11.74 -23.11 -24.41
CA SER A 102 11.98 -24.26 -25.27
C SER A 102 11.15 -24.26 -26.56
N ASP A 103 10.21 -23.32 -26.79
CA ASP A 103 9.60 -23.15 -28.12
C ASP A 103 10.45 -22.28 -29.07
N ILE A 104 11.72 -22.02 -28.71
CA ILE A 104 12.75 -21.63 -29.68
C ILE A 104 13.66 -22.82 -30.04
N SER A 105 13.29 -24.06 -29.69
CA SER A 105 13.93 -25.27 -30.23
C SER A 105 13.06 -25.97 -31.26
N GLN A 106 12.74 -25.28 -32.36
CA GLN A 106 12.64 -25.83 -33.73
C GLN A 106 12.01 -24.83 -34.70
N THR A 107 12.60 -23.64 -34.82
CA THR A 107 12.75 -23.08 -36.16
C THR A 107 14.23 -23.16 -36.46
N TYR A 108 14.63 -24.20 -37.20
CA TYR A 108 15.80 -24.07 -38.05
C TYR A 108 15.48 -22.92 -39.02
N ILE A 109 15.68 -21.68 -38.57
CA ILE A 109 16.04 -20.61 -39.50
C ILE A 109 17.40 -21.07 -40.00
N SER A 110 17.41 -21.72 -41.16
CA SER A 110 18.62 -21.92 -41.94
C SER A 110 19.07 -20.56 -42.47
N THR A 111 19.47 -19.64 -41.58
CA THR A 111 20.34 -18.55 -41.97
C THR A 111 21.73 -19.15 -41.96
N SER A 112 22.21 -19.48 -43.15
CA SER A 112 23.59 -19.81 -43.42
C SER A 112 24.50 -18.81 -42.72
N THR A 113 25.09 -19.22 -41.60
CA THR A 113 26.14 -18.49 -40.91
C THR A 113 27.36 -18.48 -41.83
N SER A 114 27.43 -17.45 -42.67
CA SER A 114 28.72 -16.85 -43.00
C SER A 114 29.29 -16.32 -41.68
N ASN A 115 30.57 -16.60 -41.41
CA ASN A 115 31.31 -16.33 -40.16
C ASN A 115 31.31 -14.87 -39.67
N ASN A 116 30.57 -13.99 -40.36
CA ASN A 116 30.50 -12.56 -40.12
C ASN A 116 29.43 -12.18 -39.08
N GLY A 117 28.38 -12.99 -38.88
CA GLY A 117 27.27 -12.64 -37.98
C GLY A 117 27.63 -12.67 -36.48
N VAL A 118 28.46 -13.63 -36.08
CA VAL A 118 28.90 -13.79 -34.67
C VAL A 118 29.83 -12.65 -34.26
N ILE A 119 30.68 -12.19 -35.19
CA ILE A 119 31.61 -11.07 -34.97
C ILE A 119 30.85 -9.76 -34.76
N ILE A 120 29.76 -9.55 -35.51
CA ILE A 120 28.95 -8.32 -35.43
C ILE A 120 28.25 -8.21 -34.07
N LEU A 121 27.69 -9.31 -33.53
CA LEU A 121 27.08 -9.32 -32.19
C LEU A 121 28.09 -9.03 -31.08
N GLY A 122 29.31 -9.57 -31.20
CA GLY A 122 30.40 -9.30 -30.26
C GLY A 122 30.86 -7.85 -30.28
N VAL A 123 31.00 -7.25 -31.47
CA VAL A 123 31.41 -5.84 -31.62
C VAL A 123 30.33 -4.90 -31.10
N LEU A 124 29.05 -5.12 -31.45
CA LEU A 124 27.94 -4.31 -30.95
C LEU A 124 27.83 -4.40 -29.42
N GLY A 125 27.84 -5.62 -28.86
CA GLY A 125 27.78 -5.82 -27.41
C GLY A 125 28.97 -5.19 -26.67
N GLY A 126 30.18 -5.34 -27.20
CA GLY A 126 31.38 -4.71 -26.65
C GLY A 126 31.32 -3.19 -26.68
N VAL A 127 30.86 -2.59 -27.77
CA VAL A 127 30.68 -1.13 -27.88
C VAL A 127 29.65 -0.64 -26.86
N TRP A 128 28.52 -1.33 -26.71
CA TRP A 128 27.52 -0.99 -25.70
C TRP A 128 28.08 -1.06 -24.27
N LEU A 129 28.85 -2.10 -23.93
CA LEU A 129 29.50 -2.23 -22.62
C LEU A 129 30.49 -1.09 -22.37
N ILE A 130 31.30 -0.72 -23.37
CA ILE A 130 32.25 0.40 -23.25
C ILE A 130 31.49 1.71 -23.00
N LEU A 131 30.40 1.98 -23.75
CA LEU A 131 29.58 3.18 -23.53
C LEU A 131 28.94 3.21 -22.14
N LEU A 132 28.48 2.07 -21.63
CA LEU A 132 27.97 1.96 -20.26
C LEU A 132 29.06 2.24 -19.21
N THR A 133 30.28 1.75 -19.41
CA THR A 133 31.38 2.06 -18.48
C THR A 133 31.76 3.54 -18.50
N ILE A 134 31.81 4.17 -19.67
CA ILE A 134 32.14 5.60 -19.80
C ILE A 134 31.07 6.46 -19.13
N THR A 135 29.78 6.14 -19.34
CA THR A 135 28.68 6.88 -18.72
C THR A 135 28.68 6.73 -17.20
N PHE A 136 28.95 5.52 -16.68
CA PHE A 136 29.10 5.29 -15.24
C PHE A 136 30.28 6.06 -14.64
N ILE A 137 31.43 6.10 -15.32
CA ILE A 137 32.59 6.90 -14.90
C ILE A 137 32.25 8.39 -14.90
N TYR A 138 31.56 8.90 -15.93
CA TYR A 138 31.13 10.29 -15.99
C TYR A 138 30.17 10.63 -14.85
N PHE A 139 29.22 9.73 -14.54
CA PHE A 139 28.30 9.88 -13.43
C PHE A 139 29.03 9.94 -12.08
N ILE A 140 30.00 9.05 -11.85
CA ILE A 140 30.86 9.09 -10.66
C ILE A 140 31.65 10.40 -10.59
N TYR A 141 32.27 10.83 -11.70
CA TYR A 141 33.02 12.10 -11.73
C TYR A 141 32.13 13.31 -11.45
N TYR A 142 30.93 13.36 -12.05
CA TYR A 142 29.96 14.41 -11.80
C TYR A 142 29.52 14.42 -10.35
N PHE A 143 29.22 13.24 -9.78
CA PHE A 143 28.85 13.10 -8.37
C PHE A 143 29.97 13.52 -7.44
N LEU A 144 31.22 13.11 -7.70
CA LEU A 144 32.40 13.53 -6.94
C LEU A 144 32.61 15.05 -7.03
N ARG A 145 32.46 15.64 -8.22
CA ARG A 145 32.53 17.10 -8.41
C ARG A 145 31.42 17.83 -7.66
N LEU A 146 30.19 17.29 -7.69
CA LEU A 146 29.05 17.84 -6.99
C LEU A 146 29.28 17.76 -5.46
N GLN A 147 29.74 16.64 -4.96
CA GLN A 147 30.10 16.43 -3.55
C GLN A 147 31.20 17.39 -3.07
N ILE A 148 32.28 17.58 -3.84
CA ILE A 148 33.34 18.54 -3.51
C ILE A 148 32.79 19.97 -3.47
N SER A 149 31.87 20.33 -4.36
CA SER A 149 31.23 21.66 -4.36
C SER A 149 30.30 21.87 -3.16
N PHE A 150 29.62 20.83 -2.68
CA PHE A 150 28.84 20.85 -1.45
C PHE A 150 29.73 20.91 -0.21
N ALA A 151 30.79 20.12 -0.15
CA ALA A 151 31.78 20.15 0.92
C ALA A 151 32.48 21.53 1.03
N ALA A 152 32.77 22.17 -0.11
CA ALA A 152 33.31 23.54 -0.12
C ALA A 152 32.31 24.59 0.41
N ARG A 153 31.00 24.38 0.25
CA ARG A 153 29.97 25.25 0.87
C ARG A 153 29.89 25.03 2.37
N GLN A 154 30.02 23.79 2.83
CA GLN A 154 30.01 23.42 4.25
C GLN A 154 31.24 23.98 4.99
N ALA A 155 32.44 23.87 4.40
CA ALA A 155 33.65 24.47 4.96
C ALA A 155 33.58 26.00 5.06
N LYS A 156 32.80 26.65 4.18
CA LYS A 156 32.54 28.10 4.24
C LYS A 156 31.45 28.49 5.26
N THR A 157 30.68 27.55 5.79
CA THR A 157 29.64 27.79 6.81
C THR A 157 30.04 27.39 8.23
N ASP A 158 31.12 26.60 8.41
CA ASP A 158 31.61 26.19 9.73
C ASP A 158 32.50 27.25 10.41
N GLU A 159 33.05 28.21 9.66
CA GLU A 159 33.80 29.35 10.23
C GLU A 159 32.91 30.43 10.87
N ASP A 160 31.59 30.39 10.65
CA ASP A 160 30.62 31.37 11.21
C ASP A 160 29.90 30.84 12.46
N ILE A 161 30.21 29.61 12.90
CA ILE A 161 29.67 28.97 14.12
C ILE A 161 30.81 28.68 15.12
N ALA A 162 31.78 29.60 15.21
CA ALA A 162 32.74 29.60 16.32
C ALA A 162 32.00 29.87 17.63
N MET A 163 31.80 28.78 18.39
CA MET A 163 31.11 28.71 19.68
C MET A 163 31.70 29.70 20.67
N GLN A 164 30.85 30.61 21.16
CA GLN A 164 31.15 31.51 22.27
C GLN A 164 31.62 30.70 23.47
N VAL A 165 32.88 30.89 23.89
CA VAL A 165 33.50 30.20 25.02
C VAL A 165 32.79 30.62 26.32
N CYS A 166 32.06 29.68 26.94
CA CYS A 166 31.63 29.83 28.33
C CYS A 166 32.81 29.51 29.25
N THR A 167 33.34 30.54 29.92
CA THR A 167 34.26 30.40 31.05
C THR A 167 33.53 29.81 32.26
N PRO A 168 34.18 28.96 33.08
CA PRO A 168 33.54 28.33 34.23
C PRO A 168 33.19 29.37 35.31
N TYR A 169 32.02 29.19 35.93
CA TYR A 169 31.46 30.04 36.98
C TYR A 169 32.26 29.94 38.28
N ASP A 170 32.70 31.07 38.83
CA ASP A 170 33.20 31.17 40.20
C ASP A 170 32.05 31.28 41.19
N LEU A 171 32.01 30.27 42.05
CA LEU A 171 31.02 30.01 43.08
C LEU A 171 31.41 30.81 44.35
N HIS A 172 30.77 31.95 44.61
CA HIS A 172 30.86 32.60 45.92
C HIS A 172 29.67 32.22 46.81
N LYS A 173 30.00 31.45 47.85
CA LYS A 173 29.18 30.93 48.94
C LYS A 173 29.20 31.89 50.13
N THR A 174 28.02 32.31 50.61
CA THR A 174 27.68 32.73 51.99
C THR A 174 26.24 33.27 51.93
N GLU A 175 25.27 33.00 52.79
CA GLU A 175 25.04 32.13 53.95
C GLU A 175 23.49 32.11 54.15
N LEU A 176 22.94 30.99 54.62
CA LEU A 176 21.53 30.72 55.01
C LEU A 176 21.13 31.57 56.25
N PRO A 177 19.83 31.77 56.62
CA PRO A 177 18.84 30.69 56.73
C PRO A 177 17.35 30.99 56.44
N SER A 178 16.67 29.84 56.43
CA SER A 178 15.28 29.43 56.31
C SER A 178 14.18 30.20 57.06
N GLU A 179 12.96 29.88 56.59
CA GLU A 179 11.64 30.07 57.20
C GLU A 179 11.14 31.53 57.20
N GLU A 180 9.94 31.83 56.71
CA GLU A 180 8.67 31.24 57.13
C GLU A 180 7.57 31.57 56.08
N ASN A 181 6.60 30.66 55.94
CA ASN A 181 5.16 30.83 55.65
C ASN A 181 4.66 32.27 55.39
N GLU A 182 3.76 32.59 54.45
CA GLU A 182 2.32 32.28 54.44
C GLU A 182 1.74 33.19 53.31
N GLY A 183 0.98 32.70 52.34
CA GLY A 183 -0.48 32.71 52.40
C GLY A 183 -1.10 34.11 52.38
N ALA A 184 -1.60 34.60 51.23
CA ALA A 184 -2.79 35.46 51.13
C ALA A 184 -3.09 35.85 49.67
N TYR A 185 -4.38 35.80 49.37
CA TYR A 185 -5.10 36.24 48.16
C TYR A 185 -5.11 37.78 48.05
N GLU A 186 -5.39 38.31 46.86
CA GLU A 186 -6.21 39.50 46.55
C GLU A 186 -6.10 39.75 45.03
N GLU A 187 -7.15 39.61 44.23
CA GLU A 187 -8.36 40.44 44.04
C GLU A 187 -8.22 41.13 42.66
N CYS A 188 -9.18 40.89 41.77
CA CYS A 188 -9.18 41.47 40.42
C CYS A 188 -9.81 42.86 40.47
N GLU A 189 -9.04 43.91 40.17
CA GLU A 189 -9.60 45.25 39.95
C GLU A 189 -10.08 45.44 38.51
N ALA A 190 -11.36 45.80 38.38
CA ALA A 190 -11.96 46.37 37.18
C ALA A 190 -11.72 47.90 37.14
N PRO A 191 -11.59 48.52 35.95
CA PRO A 191 -11.39 49.97 35.82
C PRO A 191 -12.66 50.76 36.17
N PRO A 192 -12.53 51.94 36.80
CA PRO A 192 -13.68 52.74 37.19
C PRO A 192 -14.12 53.76 36.12
N ASP A 193 -15.40 54.07 36.26
CA ASP A 193 -16.07 55.35 36.02
C ASP A 193 -16.89 55.58 34.75
N ALA A 194 -18.17 55.77 35.07
CA ALA A 194 -19.29 56.24 34.28
C ALA A 194 -19.22 57.76 34.03
N VAL A 195 -19.78 58.18 32.90
CA VAL A 195 -20.56 59.42 32.83
C VAL A 195 -21.78 59.16 31.93
N THR A 196 -22.95 59.19 32.54
CA THR A 196 -24.26 59.34 31.90
C THR A 196 -24.44 60.77 31.44
N ASP A 197 -24.89 60.98 30.20
CA ASP A 197 -25.55 62.22 29.81
C ASP A 197 -26.88 61.91 29.09
N ASP A 198 -27.83 62.76 29.42
CA ASP A 198 -29.28 62.65 29.28
C ASP A 198 -29.71 63.21 27.91
N SER A 199 -30.55 62.48 27.17
CA SER A 199 -31.43 63.12 26.18
C SER A 199 -32.62 62.24 25.86
N ILE A 200 -33.67 62.50 26.64
CA ILE A 200 -35.07 62.26 26.30
C ILE A 200 -35.40 63.01 24.99
N TYR A 201 -35.99 62.31 24.02
CA TYR A 201 -36.87 62.90 23.01
C TYR A 201 -37.99 61.90 22.75
N ASP A 202 -39.12 62.11 23.42
CA ASP A 202 -40.43 61.72 22.93
C ASP A 202 -40.78 62.59 21.71
N LEU A 203 -41.13 61.95 20.58
CA LEU A 203 -42.24 62.27 19.66
C LEU A 203 -42.30 61.25 18.52
#